data_AF-A0A3D5B1U3-F1
#
_entry.id   AF-A0A3D5B1U3-F1
#
_cell.length_a   1.000
_cell.length_b   1.000
_cell.length_c   1.000
_cell.angle_alpha   90.00
_cell.angle_beta   90.00
_cell.angle_gamma   90.00
#
_symmetry.space_group_name_H-M   'P 1'
#
loop_
_entity.id
_entity.type
_entity.pdbx_description
1 polymer ?
#
loop_
_entity_poly.entity_id
_entity_poly.type
_entity_poly.pdbx_seq_one_letter_code
_entity_poly.pdbx_strand_id
1 'polypeptide(L)'
;MPINKFNFLFLLTLFLPFTIFPRQINAIEDNTQSVEATVVKIEEEYQIEVMGRNQLYQKLELELSTQDNKKIIIENGNQPLANLVKYSVNDRVLLNLATSPDGKSEYVIIDFIRKDSLILLSAIFIFLLIVVAKWKGFFSILGMVFTFIVVFLFILPRISAGDNPVFIAIFGSLIIIPVSFYLAHGFNKKTTLAIIGSTITLIITVILGSIFIKLSYLTGLSSEEAGMLSLAKDSLNMKGILLAGIVVGALGVLDDITISQSAIVDELATTAKLTKPKDLYSRSMVIGKDHITSMVNTLVLAYAGASLPLLLIFINNPHPFGQIINYEMIAEEIVRTLIGSIGLILAVPVTTFIASHQYRK
;
A
#
# COMPACT_ATOMS: atom_id res chain seq x y z
N MET A 1 -17.66 -34.88 7.64
CA MET A 1 -18.90 -34.07 7.54
C MET A 1 -18.95 -33.51 6.13
N PRO A 2 -20.03 -33.70 5.35
CA PRO A 2 -19.99 -33.48 3.91
C PRO A 2 -19.88 -32.00 3.59
N ILE A 3 -18.93 -31.67 2.72
CA ILE A 3 -18.72 -30.34 2.17
C ILE A 3 -19.95 -30.01 1.32
N ASN A 4 -20.80 -29.10 1.81
CA ASN A 4 -22.03 -28.70 1.12
C ASN A 4 -21.69 -28.12 -0.26
N LYS A 5 -22.31 -28.69 -1.31
CA LYS A 5 -22.24 -28.26 -2.72
C LYS A 5 -22.57 -26.76 -2.93
N PHE A 6 -23.20 -26.11 -1.96
CA PHE A 6 -23.55 -24.69 -1.99
C PHE A 6 -22.32 -23.75 -1.90
N ASN A 7 -21.24 -24.15 -1.22
CA ASN A 7 -20.03 -23.33 -1.12
C ASN A 7 -19.16 -23.40 -2.38
N PHE A 8 -19.24 -24.52 -3.12
CA PHE A 8 -18.51 -24.67 -4.38
C PHE A 8 -19.13 -23.83 -5.49
N LEU A 9 -20.47 -23.68 -5.50
CA LEU A 9 -21.17 -22.88 -6.49
C LEU A 9 -20.94 -21.36 -6.30
N PHE A 10 -20.76 -20.89 -5.06
CA PHE A 10 -20.42 -19.49 -4.76
C PHE A 10 -18.99 -19.14 -5.19
N LEU A 11 -18.04 -20.08 -5.04
CA LEU A 11 -16.68 -19.94 -5.55
C LEU A 11 -16.64 -19.97 -7.09
N LEU A 12 -17.49 -20.79 -7.72
CA LEU A 12 -17.56 -20.92 -9.18
C LEU A 12 -18.19 -19.68 -9.85
N THR A 13 -19.12 -18.99 -9.19
CA THR A 13 -19.69 -17.74 -9.70
C THR A 13 -18.73 -16.54 -9.64
N LEU A 14 -17.68 -16.59 -8.80
CA LEU A 14 -16.58 -15.61 -8.83
C LEU A 14 -15.49 -15.98 -9.85
N PHE A 15 -15.58 -17.16 -10.47
CA PHE A 15 -14.58 -17.76 -11.38
C PHE A 15 -15.09 -17.95 -12.82
N LEU A 16 -16.00 -17.10 -13.29
CA LEU A 16 -16.24 -16.94 -14.74
C LEU A 16 -15.32 -15.82 -15.29
N PRO A 17 -14.79 -16.01 -16.51
CA PRO A 17 -13.41 -15.70 -16.80
C PRO A 17 -13.24 -14.20 -17.01
N PHE A 18 -12.45 -13.61 -16.13
CA PHE A 18 -11.73 -12.39 -16.47
C PHE A 18 -10.82 -12.75 -17.65
N THR A 19 -11.28 -12.45 -18.87
CA THR A 19 -10.41 -12.37 -20.05
C THR A 19 -9.46 -11.19 -19.83
N ILE A 20 -8.46 -11.41 -18.98
CA ILE A 20 -7.29 -10.57 -18.82
C ILE A 20 -6.41 -10.96 -19.99
N PHE A 21 -6.63 -10.32 -21.14
CA PHE A 21 -5.44 -9.95 -21.89
C PHE A 21 -4.67 -9.01 -20.96
N PRO A 22 -3.38 -9.25 -20.68
CA PRO A 22 -2.55 -8.20 -20.12
C PRO A 22 -2.58 -7.06 -21.13
N ARG A 23 -3.46 -6.08 -20.90
CA ARG A 23 -3.28 -4.77 -21.52
C ARG A 23 -1.95 -4.33 -20.96
N GLN A 24 -0.96 -4.17 -21.85
CA GLN A 24 0.31 -3.57 -21.48
C GLN A 24 -0.01 -2.44 -20.51
N ILE A 25 0.59 -2.48 -19.32
CA ILE A 25 0.68 -1.28 -18.51
C ILE A 25 1.45 -0.35 -19.44
N ASN A 26 0.72 0.48 -20.17
CA ASN A 26 1.29 1.57 -20.92
C ASN A 26 1.75 2.52 -19.81
N ALA A 27 2.93 2.21 -19.27
CA ALA A 27 3.89 3.23 -18.93
C ALA A 27 3.81 4.21 -20.09
N ILE A 28 3.58 5.48 -19.77
CA ILE A 28 3.63 6.58 -20.72
C ILE A 28 4.73 6.22 -21.71
N GLU A 29 4.40 6.12 -23.01
CA GLU A 29 5.35 5.87 -24.10
C GLU A 29 6.32 7.05 -24.11
N ASP A 30 7.25 7.01 -23.18
CA ASP A 30 8.47 7.75 -23.26
C ASP A 30 9.48 6.74 -23.80
N ASN A 31 10.08 7.11 -24.92
CA ASN A 31 10.98 6.26 -25.71
C ASN A 31 12.34 6.09 -25.00
N THR A 32 12.30 6.01 -23.68
CA THR A 32 13.40 6.11 -22.74
C THR A 32 13.80 4.72 -22.33
N GLN A 33 14.62 4.08 -23.18
CA GLN A 33 15.29 2.83 -22.83
C GLN A 33 16.14 3.07 -21.59
N SER A 34 15.69 2.56 -20.45
CA SER A 34 16.48 2.57 -19.22
C SER A 34 17.60 1.54 -19.32
N VAL A 35 18.83 1.92 -18.99
CA VAL A 35 20.01 1.06 -19.11
C VAL A 35 20.72 0.96 -17.77
N GLU A 36 21.10 -0.26 -17.38
CA GLU A 36 21.89 -0.50 -16.18
C GLU A 36 23.37 -0.20 -16.42
N ALA A 37 24.03 0.46 -15.48
CA ALA A 37 25.45 0.79 -15.55
C ALA A 37 26.14 0.65 -14.19
N THR A 38 27.47 0.53 -14.22
CA THR A 38 28.30 0.49 -13.01
C THR A 38 29.28 1.64 -13.00
N VAL A 39 29.42 2.33 -11.87
CA VAL A 39 30.45 3.37 -11.67
C VAL A 39 31.82 2.69 -11.60
N VAL A 40 32.63 2.85 -12.64
CA VAL A 40 33.98 2.27 -12.72
C VAL A 40 35.01 3.21 -12.10
N LYS A 41 34.83 4.52 -12.28
CA LYS A 41 35.77 5.53 -11.81
C LYS A 41 35.07 6.86 -11.55
N ILE A 42 35.56 7.58 -10.54
CA ILE A 42 35.21 8.97 -10.27
C ILE A 42 36.39 9.80 -10.78
N GLU A 43 36.18 10.54 -11.87
CA GLU A 43 37.22 11.37 -12.50
C GLU A 43 37.44 12.66 -11.72
N GLU A 44 36.35 13.30 -11.29
CA GLU A 44 36.38 14.57 -10.57
C GLU A 44 35.33 14.53 -9.46
N GLU A 45 35.68 15.03 -8.28
CA GLU A 45 34.77 15.22 -7.15
C GLU A 45 35.12 16.52 -6.44
N TYR A 46 34.21 17.50 -6.45
CA TYR A 46 34.39 18.77 -5.76
C TYR A 46 33.05 19.43 -5.43
N GLN A 47 33.06 20.48 -4.62
CA GLN A 47 31.87 21.26 -4.30
C GLN A 47 31.75 22.42 -5.30
N ILE A 48 30.56 22.60 -5.87
CA ILE A 48 30.22 23.77 -6.68
C ILE A 48 29.06 24.52 -6.05
N GLU A 49 29.02 25.84 -6.27
CA GLU A 49 27.90 26.66 -5.83
C GLU A 49 26.86 26.71 -6.95
N VAL A 50 25.65 26.21 -6.69
CA VAL A 50 24.52 26.30 -7.62
C VAL A 50 23.32 26.88 -6.89
N MET A 51 22.77 27.96 -7.44
CA MET A 51 21.68 28.74 -6.84
C MET A 51 21.94 29.14 -5.38
N GLY A 52 23.18 29.50 -5.03
CA GLY A 52 23.56 29.93 -3.68
C GLY A 52 23.68 28.82 -2.65
N ARG A 53 23.71 27.55 -3.08
CA ARG A 53 23.98 26.39 -2.21
C ARG A 53 25.19 25.62 -2.72
N ASN A 54 26.05 25.21 -1.80
CA ASN A 54 27.14 24.27 -2.11
C ASN A 54 26.51 22.90 -2.41
N GLN A 55 26.86 22.35 -3.57
CA GLN A 55 26.45 21.03 -3.99
C GLN A 55 27.64 20.21 -4.48
N LEU A 56 27.56 18.91 -4.25
CA LEU A 56 28.56 17.96 -4.70
C LEU A 56 28.45 17.80 -6.22
N TYR A 57 29.54 18.11 -6.92
CA TYR A 57 29.74 17.76 -8.32
C TYR A 57 30.59 16.49 -8.40
N GLN A 58 30.16 15.56 -9.26
CA GLN A 58 30.92 14.36 -9.58
C GLN A 58 30.91 14.10 -11.08
N LYS A 59 32.10 13.86 -11.64
CA LYS A 59 32.27 13.37 -13.01
C LYS A 59 32.58 11.89 -12.97
N LEU A 60 31.69 11.08 -13.52
CA LEU A 60 31.66 9.63 -13.33
C LEU A 60 31.91 8.92 -14.66
N GLU A 61 32.87 8.01 -14.68
CA GLU A 61 33.04 7.03 -15.76
C GLU A 61 32.18 5.81 -15.41
N LEU A 62 31.17 5.55 -16.24
CA LEU A 62 30.24 4.43 -16.09
C LEU A 62 30.47 3.41 -17.20
N GLU A 63 30.35 2.13 -16.85
CA GLU A 63 30.32 1.02 -17.81
C GLU A 63 28.88 0.54 -17.95
N LEU A 64 28.34 0.62 -19.17
CA LEU A 64 27.00 0.14 -19.49
C LEU A 64 26.99 -1.39 -19.44
N SER A 65 25.94 -1.97 -18.84
CA SER A 65 25.70 -3.42 -18.82
C SER A 65 25.12 -3.95 -20.15
N THR A 66 25.37 -3.25 -21.27
CA THR A 66 24.95 -3.65 -22.61
C THR A 66 25.98 -4.58 -23.25
N GLN A 67 25.65 -5.24 -24.37
CA GLN A 67 26.54 -6.24 -25.01
C GLN A 67 27.95 -5.72 -25.36
N ASP A 68 28.11 -4.41 -25.52
CA ASP A 68 29.38 -3.79 -25.90
C ASP A 68 30.21 -3.25 -24.72
N ASN A 69 29.75 -3.38 -23.46
CA ASN A 69 30.39 -2.82 -22.26
C ASN A 69 30.89 -1.37 -22.47
N LYS A 70 30.08 -0.57 -23.19
CA LYS A 70 30.49 0.76 -23.61
C LYS A 70 30.66 1.63 -22.37
N LYS A 71 31.82 2.30 -22.29
CA LYS A 71 32.07 3.29 -21.25
C LYS A 71 31.55 4.66 -21.66
N ILE A 72 30.94 5.36 -20.71
CA ILE A 72 30.41 6.70 -20.88
C ILE A 72 30.84 7.57 -19.70
N ILE A 73 30.90 8.88 -19.92
CA ILE A 73 31.18 9.84 -18.87
C ILE A 73 29.89 10.63 -18.62
N ILE A 74 29.47 10.70 -17.37
CA ILE A 74 28.31 11.48 -16.94
C ILE A 74 28.76 12.50 -15.90
N GLU A 75 28.26 13.72 -16.03
CA GLU A 75 28.42 14.78 -15.04
C GLU A 75 27.18 14.83 -14.15
N ASN A 76 27.37 14.67 -12.85
CA ASN A 76 26.33 14.71 -11.84
C ASN A 76 26.50 15.94 -10.95
N GLY A 77 25.39 16.59 -10.61
CA GLY A 77 25.38 17.76 -9.73
C GLY A 77 25.64 19.08 -10.45
N ASN A 78 25.56 19.17 -11.78
CA ASN A 78 25.58 20.43 -12.54
C ASN A 78 24.21 21.13 -12.62
N GLN A 79 23.14 20.44 -12.23
CA GLN A 79 21.78 20.96 -12.16
C GLN A 79 21.34 21.11 -10.69
N PRO A 80 20.43 22.04 -10.37
CA PRO A 80 19.84 22.15 -9.04
C PRO A 80 18.97 20.91 -8.77
N LEU A 81 19.52 19.93 -8.05
CA LEU A 81 18.83 18.70 -7.69
C LEU A 81 18.32 18.78 -6.24
N ALA A 82 17.07 18.37 -6.03
CA ALA A 82 16.50 18.23 -4.68
C ALA A 82 17.19 17.12 -3.87
N ASN A 83 17.69 16.09 -4.55
CA ASN A 83 18.41 14.96 -3.96
C ASN A 83 19.85 14.92 -4.50
N LEU A 84 20.80 15.38 -3.68
CA LEU A 84 22.23 15.26 -3.98
C LEU A 84 22.74 13.91 -3.48
N VAL A 85 22.85 12.98 -4.41
CA VAL A 85 23.38 11.64 -4.15
C VAL A 85 24.88 11.63 -4.45
N LYS A 86 25.66 11.18 -3.48
CA LYS A 86 27.08 10.86 -3.68
C LYS A 86 27.21 9.44 -4.20
N TYR A 87 27.85 9.28 -5.34
CA TYR A 87 28.16 7.97 -5.93
C TYR A 87 29.57 7.52 -5.55
N SER A 88 29.75 6.21 -5.46
CA SER A 88 31.00 5.50 -5.14
C SER A 88 31.36 4.52 -6.25
N VAL A 89 32.64 4.15 -6.33
CA VAL A 89 33.10 3.10 -7.26
C VAL A 89 32.41 1.76 -6.93
N ASN A 90 31.98 1.05 -7.97
CA ASN A 90 31.14 -0.16 -7.95
C ASN A 90 29.65 0.07 -7.64
N ASP A 91 29.19 1.31 -7.49
CA ASP A 91 27.76 1.57 -7.42
C ASP A 91 27.10 1.19 -8.75
N ARG A 92 25.98 0.48 -8.64
CA ARG A 92 25.14 0.13 -9.79
C ARG A 92 24.00 1.12 -9.90
N VAL A 93 23.91 1.76 -11.06
CA VAL A 93 22.99 2.86 -11.34
C VAL A 93 22.13 2.55 -12.56
N LEU A 94 20.92 3.09 -12.55
CA LEU A 94 20.00 3.09 -13.66
C LEU A 94 20.13 4.41 -14.39
N LEU A 95 20.31 4.32 -15.70
CA LEU A 95 20.46 5.46 -16.60
C LEU A 95 19.23 5.60 -17.47
N ASN A 96 18.93 6.85 -17.82
CA ASN A 96 17.95 7.16 -18.84
C ASN A 96 18.58 8.04 -19.93
N LEU A 97 18.14 7.85 -21.18
CA LEU A 97 18.48 8.70 -22.31
C LEU A 97 17.59 9.94 -22.29
N ALA A 98 18.12 11.06 -21.81
CA ALA A 98 17.45 12.35 -21.88
C ALA A 98 17.88 13.08 -23.15
N THR A 99 16.95 13.79 -23.80
CA THR A 99 17.30 14.70 -24.88
C THR A 99 17.57 16.08 -24.26
N SER A 100 18.82 16.52 -24.35
CA SER A 100 19.25 17.86 -23.94
C SER A 100 18.52 18.93 -24.77
N PRO A 101 18.29 20.15 -24.26
CA PRO A 101 17.69 21.26 -25.01
C PRO A 101 18.36 21.55 -26.36
N ASP A 102 19.64 21.20 -26.51
CA ASP A 102 20.42 21.33 -27.74
C ASP A 102 20.18 20.19 -28.76
N GLY A 103 19.22 19.30 -28.51
CA GLY A 103 18.86 18.18 -29.38
C GLY A 103 19.81 16.97 -29.32
N LYS A 104 20.79 16.97 -28.41
CA LYS A 104 21.69 15.83 -28.17
C LYS A 104 21.09 14.88 -27.14
N SER A 105 21.12 13.58 -27.41
CA SER A 105 20.77 12.57 -26.42
C SER A 105 21.96 12.32 -25.49
N GLU A 106 21.75 12.55 -24.20
CA GLU A 106 22.74 12.34 -23.14
C GLU A 106 22.18 11.37 -22.09
N TYR A 107 23.04 10.52 -21.54
CA TYR A 107 22.65 9.66 -20.43
C TYR A 107 22.62 10.47 -19.14
N VAL A 108 21.56 10.29 -18.36
CA VAL A 108 21.41 10.87 -17.03
C VAL A 108 21.19 9.74 -16.04
N ILE A 109 21.87 9.79 -14.90
CA ILE A 109 21.63 8.86 -13.80
C ILE A 109 20.27 9.20 -13.18
N ILE A 110 19.35 8.25 -13.18
CA ILE A 110 18.02 8.42 -12.58
C ILE A 110 17.95 7.85 -11.16
N ASP A 111 18.58 6.70 -10.89
CA ASP A 111 18.57 6.10 -9.55
C ASP A 111 19.60 4.96 -9.39
N PHE A 112 19.69 4.37 -8.21
CA PHE A 112 20.44 3.13 -7.94
C PHE A 112 19.66 1.85 -8.30
N ILE A 113 20.40 0.80 -8.67
CA ILE A 113 19.84 -0.54 -8.83
C ILE A 113 19.70 -1.20 -7.46
N ARG A 114 18.45 -1.31 -6.98
CA ARG A 114 18.13 -1.90 -5.66
C ARG A 114 17.59 -3.33 -5.71
N LYS A 115 17.40 -3.90 -6.92
CA LYS A 115 16.72 -5.18 -7.15
C LYS A 115 17.28 -6.32 -6.29
N ASP A 116 18.60 -6.47 -6.22
CA ASP A 116 19.22 -7.58 -5.49
C ASP A 116 19.00 -7.49 -3.97
N SER A 117 19.15 -6.29 -3.40
CA SER A 117 18.89 -6.05 -1.98
C SER A 117 17.42 -6.29 -1.62
N LEU A 118 16.50 -5.88 -2.50
CA LEU A 118 15.07 -6.12 -2.33
C LEU A 118 14.73 -7.61 -2.42
N ILE A 119 15.33 -8.35 -3.36
CA ILE A 119 15.15 -9.81 -3.48
C ILE A 119 15.68 -10.51 -2.23
N LEU A 120 16.87 -10.13 -1.74
CA LEU A 120 17.46 -10.71 -0.53
C LEU A 120 16.55 -10.49 0.69
N LEU A 121 16.09 -9.25 0.91
CA LEU A 121 15.20 -8.93 2.03
C LEU A 121 13.86 -9.68 1.91
N SER A 122 13.29 -9.77 0.70
CA SER A 122 12.07 -10.54 0.44
C SER A 122 12.26 -12.03 0.73
N ALA A 123 13.41 -12.59 0.35
CA ALA A 123 13.74 -13.99 0.62
C ALA A 123 13.88 -14.26 2.12
N ILE A 124 14.54 -13.38 2.87
CA ILE A 124 14.64 -13.46 4.33
C ILE A 124 13.25 -13.42 4.96
N PHE A 125 12.40 -12.47 4.55
CA PHE A 125 11.03 -12.35 5.04
C PHE A 125 10.21 -13.62 4.79
N ILE A 126 10.21 -14.13 3.55
CA ILE A 126 9.49 -15.35 3.17
C ILE A 126 10.01 -16.56 3.96
N PHE A 127 11.33 -16.69 4.09
CA PHE A 127 11.95 -17.77 4.84
C PHE A 127 11.50 -17.77 6.31
N LEU A 128 11.61 -16.61 6.99
CA LEU A 128 11.19 -16.47 8.38
C LEU A 128 9.69 -16.77 8.55
N LEU A 129 8.85 -16.26 7.65
CA LEU A 129 7.41 -16.49 7.69
C LEU A 129 7.07 -17.98 7.54
N ILE A 130 7.71 -18.69 6.61
CA ILE A 130 7.49 -20.13 6.42
C ILE A 130 8.03 -20.93 7.60
N VAL A 131 9.19 -20.58 8.16
CA VAL A 131 9.76 -21.29 9.32
C VAL A 131 8.87 -21.13 10.56
N VAL A 132 8.38 -19.91 10.84
CA VAL A 132 7.58 -19.62 12.04
C VAL A 132 6.13 -20.06 11.88
N ALA A 133 5.48 -19.72 10.75
CA ALA A 133 4.06 -19.98 10.52
C ALA A 133 3.77 -21.26 9.71
N LYS A 134 4.81 -21.96 9.23
CA LYS A 134 4.71 -23.25 8.50
C LYS A 134 3.78 -23.13 7.29
N TRP A 135 2.90 -24.12 7.11
CA TRP A 135 1.89 -24.14 6.05
C TRP A 135 0.98 -22.91 6.05
N LYS A 136 0.63 -22.36 7.23
CA LYS A 136 -0.18 -21.13 7.29
C LYS A 136 0.60 -19.93 6.73
N GLY A 137 1.91 -19.86 6.99
CA GLY A 137 2.80 -18.85 6.42
C GLY A 137 2.81 -18.89 4.89
N PHE A 138 2.95 -20.08 4.30
CA PHE A 138 2.91 -20.25 2.85
C PHE A 138 1.59 -19.78 2.23
N PHE A 139 0.43 -20.16 2.80
CA PHE A 139 -0.86 -19.72 2.28
C PHE A 139 -1.13 -18.23 2.50
N SER A 140 -0.59 -17.63 3.57
CA SER A 140 -0.63 -16.19 3.79
C SER A 140 0.13 -15.44 2.68
N ILE A 141 1.29 -15.95 2.24
CA ILE A 141 2.03 -15.40 1.09
C ILE A 141 1.19 -15.48 -0.19
N LEU A 142 0.53 -16.62 -0.45
CA LEU A 142 -0.35 -16.74 -1.61
C LEU A 142 -1.52 -15.75 -1.57
N GLY A 143 -2.11 -15.52 -0.39
CA GLY A 143 -3.12 -14.48 -0.18
C GLY A 143 -2.59 -13.09 -0.48
N MET A 144 -1.37 -12.76 -0.03
CA MET A 144 -0.71 -11.49 -0.31
C MET A 144 -0.41 -11.30 -1.81
N VAL A 145 0.13 -12.32 -2.47
CA VAL A 145 0.37 -12.31 -3.92
C VAL A 145 -0.93 -12.11 -4.69
N PHE A 146 -2.02 -12.78 -4.28
CA PHE A 146 -3.33 -12.59 -4.87
C PHE A 146 -3.82 -11.14 -4.72
N THR A 147 -3.67 -10.55 -3.53
CA THR A 147 -3.98 -9.13 -3.31
C THR A 147 -3.21 -8.23 -4.27
N PHE A 148 -1.91 -8.43 -4.43
CA PHE A 148 -1.11 -7.67 -5.39
C PHE A 148 -1.56 -7.89 -6.83
N ILE A 149 -1.91 -9.11 -7.23
CA ILE A 149 -2.47 -9.39 -8.56
C ILE A 149 -3.74 -8.57 -8.81
N VAL A 150 -4.67 -8.54 -7.86
CA VAL A 150 -5.90 -7.74 -8.00
C VAL A 150 -5.57 -6.24 -8.04
N VAL A 151 -4.65 -5.75 -7.21
CA VAL A 151 -4.26 -4.34 -7.22
C VAL A 151 -3.63 -3.95 -8.57
N PHE A 152 -2.61 -4.68 -9.03
CA PHE A 152 -1.82 -4.33 -10.21
C PHE A 152 -2.51 -4.67 -11.54
N LEU A 153 -3.27 -5.76 -11.61
CA LEU A 153 -3.90 -6.19 -12.86
C LEU A 153 -5.37 -5.76 -12.99
N PHE A 154 -6.02 -5.35 -11.89
CA PHE A 154 -7.41 -4.92 -11.93
C PHE A 154 -7.61 -3.49 -11.42
N ILE A 155 -7.24 -3.18 -10.17
CA ILE A 155 -7.55 -1.85 -9.58
C ILE A 155 -6.82 -0.72 -10.32
N LEU A 156 -5.49 -0.78 -10.41
CA LEU A 156 -4.69 0.29 -11.03
C LEU A 156 -5.02 0.49 -12.52
N PRO A 157 -5.12 -0.57 -13.36
CA PRO A 157 -5.44 -0.38 -14.77
C PRO A 157 -6.84 0.21 -15.01
N ARG A 158 -7.83 -0.16 -14.20
CA ARG A 158 -9.19 0.40 -14.30
C ARG A 158 -9.24 1.86 -13.86
N ILE A 159 -8.58 2.21 -12.75
CA ILE A 159 -8.43 3.61 -12.33
C ILE A 159 -7.73 4.41 -13.42
N SER A 160 -6.62 3.91 -13.97
CA SER A 160 -5.88 4.57 -15.04
C SER A 160 -6.68 4.70 -16.35
N ALA A 161 -7.71 3.88 -16.55
CA ALA A 161 -8.64 3.97 -17.67
C ALA A 161 -9.76 5.00 -17.46
N GLY A 162 -9.83 5.64 -16.29
CA GLY A 162 -10.83 6.66 -15.95
C GLY A 162 -12.06 6.13 -15.19
N ASP A 163 -12.10 4.83 -14.83
CA ASP A 163 -13.18 4.29 -14.01
C ASP A 163 -13.20 4.97 -12.62
N ASN A 164 -14.38 5.01 -11.98
CA ASN A 164 -14.52 5.58 -10.64
C ASN A 164 -13.62 4.85 -9.62
N PRO A 165 -12.61 5.50 -9.02
CA PRO A 165 -11.64 4.80 -8.19
C PRO A 165 -12.23 4.17 -6.92
N VAL A 166 -13.24 4.81 -6.34
CA VAL A 166 -13.91 4.32 -5.13
C VAL A 166 -14.65 3.03 -5.43
N PHE A 167 -15.40 3.00 -6.52
CA PHE A 167 -16.15 1.81 -6.93
C PHE A 167 -15.22 0.64 -7.26
N ILE A 168 -14.13 0.91 -8.00
CA ILE A 168 -13.13 -0.11 -8.35
C ILE A 168 -12.43 -0.63 -7.09
N ALA A 169 -12.09 0.23 -6.14
CA ALA A 169 -11.48 -0.18 -4.88
C ALA A 169 -12.42 -1.07 -4.05
N ILE A 170 -13.70 -0.71 -3.92
CA ILE A 170 -14.70 -1.55 -3.22
C ILE A 170 -14.83 -2.90 -3.92
N PHE A 171 -14.99 -2.91 -5.25
CA PHE A 171 -15.16 -4.16 -6.00
C PHE A 171 -13.92 -5.06 -5.91
N GLY A 172 -12.72 -4.48 -6.05
CA GLY A 172 -11.46 -5.18 -5.85
C GLY A 172 -11.35 -5.74 -4.43
N SER A 173 -11.74 -4.96 -3.42
CA SER A 173 -11.78 -5.39 -2.02
C SER A 173 -12.72 -6.57 -1.78
N LEU A 174 -13.91 -6.56 -2.41
CA LEU A 174 -14.88 -7.65 -2.32
C LEU A 174 -14.38 -8.96 -2.95
N ILE A 175 -13.41 -8.88 -3.87
CA ILE A 175 -12.71 -10.04 -4.43
C ILE A 175 -11.54 -10.46 -3.52
N ILE A 176 -10.75 -9.48 -3.04
CA ILE A 176 -9.57 -9.72 -2.21
C ILE A 176 -9.97 -10.41 -0.91
N ILE A 177 -10.89 -9.83 -0.14
CA ILE A 177 -11.22 -10.28 1.22
C ILE A 177 -11.56 -11.78 1.26
N PRO A 178 -12.54 -12.31 0.48
CA PRO A 178 -12.88 -13.72 0.57
C PRO A 178 -11.71 -14.63 0.18
N VAL A 179 -11.00 -14.31 -0.89
CA VAL A 179 -9.93 -15.16 -1.41
C VAL A 179 -8.73 -15.19 -0.46
N SER A 180 -8.26 -14.02 -0.01
CA SER A 180 -7.12 -13.95 0.89
C SER A 180 -7.44 -14.60 2.23
N PHE A 181 -8.63 -14.39 2.79
CA PHE A 181 -9.02 -14.93 4.09
C PHE A 181 -9.17 -16.46 4.03
N TYR A 182 -9.80 -17.00 2.97
CA TYR A 182 -9.93 -18.44 2.83
C TYR A 182 -8.61 -19.14 2.54
N LEU A 183 -7.68 -18.49 1.81
CA LEU A 183 -6.33 -19.01 1.65
C LEU A 183 -5.61 -19.05 2.99
N ALA A 184 -5.54 -17.94 3.71
CA ALA A 184 -4.78 -17.83 4.95
C ALA A 184 -5.37 -18.64 6.13
N HIS A 185 -6.71 -18.69 6.25
CA HIS A 185 -7.39 -19.23 7.43
C HIS A 185 -8.25 -20.48 7.16
N GLY A 186 -8.40 -20.87 5.90
CA GLY A 186 -9.17 -22.04 5.48
C GLY A 186 -10.68 -21.84 5.49
N PHE A 187 -11.40 -22.80 4.89
CA PHE A 187 -12.85 -22.78 4.79
C PHE A 187 -13.53 -23.25 6.07
N ASN A 188 -13.92 -22.31 6.91
CA ASN A 188 -14.62 -22.58 8.17
C ASN A 188 -15.60 -21.44 8.52
N LYS A 189 -16.47 -21.67 9.51
CA LYS A 189 -17.51 -20.71 9.89
C LYS A 189 -16.94 -19.38 10.38
N LYS A 190 -15.89 -19.40 11.21
CA LYS A 190 -15.28 -18.17 11.73
C LYS A 190 -14.70 -17.30 10.60
N THR A 191 -14.02 -17.90 9.61
CA THR A 191 -13.50 -17.19 8.44
C THR A 191 -14.62 -16.55 7.62
N THR A 192 -15.74 -17.26 7.38
CA THR A 192 -16.90 -16.67 6.69
C THR A 192 -17.50 -15.50 7.47
N LEU A 193 -17.61 -15.61 8.80
CA LEU A 193 -18.12 -14.54 9.65
C LEU A 193 -17.19 -13.33 9.68
N ALA A 194 -15.88 -13.55 9.68
CA ALA A 194 -14.87 -12.51 9.54
C ALA A 194 -15.02 -11.78 8.20
N ILE A 195 -15.12 -12.50 7.07
CA ILE A 195 -15.32 -11.91 5.74
C ILE A 195 -16.53 -10.97 5.70
N ILE A 196 -17.66 -11.40 6.27
CA ILE A 196 -18.88 -10.58 6.33
C ILE A 196 -18.65 -9.33 7.20
N GLY A 197 -18.01 -9.52 8.37
CA GLY A 197 -17.62 -8.44 9.26
C GLY A 197 -16.72 -7.41 8.57
N SER A 198 -15.64 -7.84 7.95
CA SER A 198 -14.70 -6.98 7.21
C SER A 198 -15.39 -6.24 6.08
N THR A 199 -16.27 -6.92 5.34
CA THR A 199 -17.00 -6.31 4.22
C THR A 199 -17.90 -5.17 4.70
N ILE A 200 -18.69 -5.41 5.76
CA ILE A 200 -19.58 -4.39 6.34
C ILE A 200 -18.77 -3.23 6.89
N THR A 201 -17.70 -3.53 7.64
CA THR A 201 -16.83 -2.51 8.20
C THR A 201 -16.14 -1.68 7.11
N LEU A 202 -15.65 -2.32 6.05
CA LEU A 202 -15.05 -1.62 4.92
C LEU A 202 -16.03 -0.66 4.26
N ILE A 203 -17.28 -1.07 4.06
CA ILE A 203 -18.33 -0.18 3.52
C ILE A 203 -18.54 1.02 4.45
N ILE A 204 -18.59 0.82 5.77
CA ILE A 204 -18.70 1.92 6.72
C ILE A 204 -17.48 2.85 6.63
N THR A 205 -16.27 2.31 6.53
CA THR A 205 -15.04 3.09 6.34
C THR A 205 -15.06 3.91 5.06
N VAL A 206 -15.55 3.36 3.95
CA VAL A 206 -15.73 4.08 2.68
C VAL A 206 -16.70 5.24 2.84
N ILE A 207 -17.84 5.02 3.51
CA ILE A 207 -18.87 6.04 3.73
C ILE A 207 -18.29 7.18 4.57
N LEU A 208 -17.65 6.84 5.70
CA LEU A 208 -16.99 7.82 6.56
C LEU A 208 -15.90 8.59 5.81
N GLY A 209 -15.06 7.89 5.05
CA GLY A 209 -14.00 8.52 4.27
C GLY A 209 -14.54 9.49 3.22
N SER A 210 -15.60 9.11 2.50
CA SER A 210 -16.27 10.00 1.54
C SER A 210 -16.80 11.27 2.20
N ILE A 211 -17.36 11.14 3.41
CA ILE A 211 -17.89 12.28 4.18
C ILE A 211 -16.74 13.20 4.61
N PHE A 212 -15.72 12.66 5.29
CA PHE A 212 -14.65 13.48 5.85
C PHE A 212 -13.71 14.07 4.80
N ILE A 213 -13.46 13.38 3.68
CA ILE A 213 -12.75 13.98 2.54
C ILE A 213 -13.47 15.24 2.04
N LYS A 214 -14.81 15.20 1.98
CA LYS A 214 -15.62 16.35 1.56
C LYS A 214 -15.64 17.46 2.63
N LEU A 215 -15.87 17.10 3.90
CA LEU A 215 -15.96 18.06 5.01
C LEU A 215 -14.62 18.78 5.28
N SER A 216 -13.51 18.08 5.09
CA SER A 216 -12.16 18.63 5.28
C SER A 216 -11.59 19.30 4.02
N TYR A 217 -12.39 19.46 2.96
CA TYR A 217 -12.00 20.08 1.69
C TYR A 217 -10.78 19.42 1.02
N LEU A 218 -10.51 18.14 1.29
CA LEU A 218 -9.37 17.44 0.69
C LEU A 218 -9.57 17.35 -0.83
N THR A 219 -8.53 17.71 -1.56
CA THR A 219 -8.44 17.67 -3.02
C THR A 219 -7.86 16.35 -3.52
N GLY A 220 -7.04 15.69 -2.68
CA GLY A 220 -6.30 14.50 -3.06
C GLY A 220 -5.06 14.81 -3.89
N LEU A 221 -4.60 16.07 -3.86
CA LEU A 221 -3.39 16.57 -4.54
C LEU A 221 -2.29 16.94 -3.53
N SER A 222 -2.34 16.35 -2.32
CA SER A 222 -1.46 16.75 -1.23
C SER A 222 -0.02 16.24 -1.37
N SER A 223 0.20 15.19 -2.18
CA SER A 223 1.52 14.63 -2.46
C SER A 223 2.03 15.05 -3.85
N GLU A 224 3.36 15.08 -3.99
CA GLU A 224 4.01 15.40 -5.27
C GLU A 224 3.60 14.42 -6.37
N GLU A 225 3.52 13.13 -6.05
CA GLU A 225 3.11 12.08 -6.98
C GLU A 225 1.66 12.26 -7.44
N ALA A 226 0.77 12.70 -6.54
CA ALA A 226 -0.61 13.02 -6.91
C ALA A 226 -0.66 14.23 -7.85
N GLY A 227 0.17 15.25 -7.62
CA GLY A 227 0.35 16.38 -8.53
C GLY A 227 0.86 15.95 -9.90
N MET A 228 1.92 15.14 -9.96
CA MET A 228 2.45 14.58 -11.20
C MET A 228 1.41 13.75 -11.96
N LEU A 229 0.66 12.91 -11.24
CA LEU A 229 -0.40 12.10 -11.84
C LEU A 229 -1.52 12.98 -12.42
N SER A 230 -1.92 14.03 -11.70
CA SER A 230 -2.94 14.97 -12.16
C SER A 230 -2.51 15.69 -13.45
N LEU A 231 -1.23 16.07 -13.55
CA LEU A 231 -0.68 16.70 -14.75
C LEU A 231 -0.58 15.72 -15.94
N ALA A 232 -0.25 14.45 -15.67
CA ALA A 232 -0.16 13.43 -16.70
C ALA A 232 -1.55 12.96 -17.19
N LYS A 233 -2.59 13.09 -16.37
CA LYS A 233 -3.93 12.55 -16.59
C LYS A 233 -5.01 13.51 -16.07
N ASP A 234 -5.39 14.49 -16.89
CA ASP A 234 -6.40 15.52 -16.55
C ASP A 234 -7.77 14.99 -16.10
N SER A 235 -8.15 13.75 -16.47
CA SER A 235 -9.50 13.23 -16.25
C SER A 235 -9.67 12.38 -14.98
N LEU A 236 -8.64 12.21 -14.15
CA LEU A 236 -8.70 11.31 -13.00
C LEU A 236 -9.25 12.00 -11.75
N ASN A 237 -10.14 11.29 -11.05
CA ASN A 237 -10.71 11.77 -9.79
C ASN A 237 -9.73 11.59 -8.63
N MET A 238 -8.91 12.60 -8.34
CA MET A 238 -7.87 12.56 -7.29
C MET A 238 -8.43 12.29 -5.89
N LYS A 239 -9.56 12.91 -5.52
CA LYS A 239 -10.28 12.59 -4.26
C LYS A 239 -10.69 11.13 -4.18
N GLY A 240 -11.13 10.58 -5.32
CA GLY A 240 -11.46 9.17 -5.45
C GLY A 240 -10.24 8.27 -5.27
N ILE A 241 -9.08 8.65 -5.83
CA ILE A 241 -7.82 7.91 -5.67
C ILE A 241 -7.35 7.93 -4.22
N LEU A 242 -7.43 9.08 -3.55
CA LEU A 242 -7.18 9.20 -2.10
C LEU A 242 -8.06 8.22 -1.32
N LEU A 243 -9.37 8.22 -1.56
CA LEU A 243 -10.29 7.31 -0.89
C LEU A 243 -10.00 5.84 -1.23
N ALA A 244 -9.69 5.53 -2.49
CA ALA A 244 -9.29 4.19 -2.91
C ALA A 244 -8.03 3.72 -2.19
N GLY A 245 -7.04 4.59 -1.99
CA GLY A 245 -5.84 4.33 -1.20
C GLY A 245 -6.16 4.02 0.26
N ILE A 246 -7.07 4.78 0.89
CA ILE A 246 -7.56 4.51 2.25
C ILE A 246 -8.23 3.14 2.32
N VAL A 247 -9.06 2.79 1.33
CA VAL A 247 -9.76 1.50 1.26
C VAL A 247 -8.76 0.35 1.16
N VAL A 248 -7.83 0.41 0.19
CA VAL A 248 -6.82 -0.64 -0.01
C VAL A 248 -5.91 -0.78 1.22
N GLY A 249 -5.51 0.33 1.84
CA GLY A 249 -4.73 0.31 3.08
C GLY A 249 -5.49 -0.32 4.26
N ALA A 250 -6.80 -0.07 4.37
CA ALA A 250 -7.62 -0.65 5.44
C ALA A 250 -7.78 -2.17 5.30
N LEU A 251 -7.80 -2.73 4.08
CA LEU A 251 -7.95 -4.18 3.85
C LEU A 251 -6.92 -5.00 4.61
N GLY A 252 -5.66 -4.57 4.61
CA GLY A 252 -4.56 -5.30 5.23
C GLY A 252 -4.74 -5.48 6.74
N VAL A 253 -5.33 -4.50 7.42
CA VAL A 253 -5.52 -4.52 8.88
C VAL A 253 -6.85 -5.17 9.28
N LEU A 254 -7.86 -5.14 8.40
CA LEU A 254 -9.17 -5.73 8.67
C LEU A 254 -9.12 -7.27 8.79
N ASP A 255 -8.22 -7.94 8.09
CA ASP A 255 -8.04 -9.41 8.18
C ASP A 255 -7.71 -9.84 9.61
N ASP A 256 -6.63 -9.29 10.16
CA ASP A 256 -6.12 -9.64 11.49
C ASP A 256 -7.20 -9.48 12.57
N ILE A 257 -7.88 -8.32 12.58
CA ILE A 257 -8.87 -8.07 13.62
C ILE A 257 -10.11 -8.94 13.47
N THR A 258 -10.69 -9.04 12.27
CA THR A 258 -11.98 -9.72 12.11
C THR A 258 -11.83 -11.23 12.25
N ILE A 259 -10.72 -11.80 11.77
CA ILE A 259 -10.40 -13.21 12.00
C ILE A 259 -10.17 -13.45 13.49
N SER A 260 -9.34 -12.64 14.17
CA SER A 260 -9.11 -12.79 15.61
C SER A 260 -10.42 -12.70 16.40
N GLN A 261 -11.29 -11.72 16.10
CA GLN A 261 -12.56 -11.56 16.82
C GLN A 261 -13.54 -12.69 16.54
N SER A 262 -13.67 -13.12 15.29
CA SER A 262 -14.53 -14.27 14.95
C SER A 262 -14.05 -15.56 15.62
N ALA A 263 -12.73 -15.73 15.77
CA ALA A 263 -12.13 -16.87 16.47
C ALA A 263 -12.38 -16.81 17.98
N ILE A 264 -12.30 -15.64 18.60
CA ILE A 264 -12.65 -15.45 20.03
C ILE A 264 -14.10 -15.88 20.27
N VAL A 265 -15.04 -15.45 19.41
CA VAL A 265 -16.45 -15.80 19.55
C VAL A 265 -16.68 -17.31 19.35
N ASP A 266 -16.03 -17.91 18.34
CA ASP A 266 -16.09 -19.35 18.07
C ASP A 266 -15.55 -20.18 19.27
N GLU A 267 -14.43 -19.78 19.85
CA GLU A 267 -13.83 -20.44 21.02
C GLU A 267 -14.73 -20.32 22.26
N LEU A 268 -15.32 -19.15 22.51
CA LEU A 268 -16.26 -18.95 23.61
C LEU A 268 -17.57 -19.74 23.43
N ALA A 269 -18.03 -19.90 22.19
CA ALA A 269 -19.22 -20.70 21.88
C ALA A 269 -18.96 -22.21 22.04
N THR A 270 -17.77 -22.69 21.63
CA THR A 270 -17.45 -24.11 21.58
C THR A 270 -16.86 -24.64 22.89
N THR A 271 -15.89 -23.93 23.48
CA THR A 271 -15.14 -24.36 24.67
C THR A 271 -15.85 -23.95 25.96
N ALA A 272 -16.26 -22.67 26.08
CA ALA A 272 -16.99 -22.19 27.25
C ALA A 272 -18.50 -22.54 27.22
N LYS A 273 -18.98 -23.17 26.13
CA LYS A 273 -20.37 -23.60 25.93
C LYS A 273 -21.40 -22.48 26.15
N LEU A 274 -21.03 -21.24 25.86
CA LEU A 274 -21.92 -20.09 25.95
C LEU A 274 -22.91 -20.13 24.78
N THR A 275 -24.20 -20.20 25.08
CA THR A 275 -25.25 -20.35 24.05
C THR A 275 -26.07 -19.09 23.80
N LYS A 276 -26.06 -18.12 24.73
CA LYS A 276 -26.81 -16.88 24.60
C LYS A 276 -26.01 -15.84 23.81
N PRO A 277 -26.55 -15.28 22.71
CA PRO A 277 -25.85 -14.26 21.91
C PRO A 277 -25.37 -13.06 22.72
N LYS A 278 -26.15 -12.62 23.72
CA LYS A 278 -25.78 -11.52 24.62
C LYS A 278 -24.54 -11.83 25.45
N ASP A 279 -24.41 -13.06 25.94
CA ASP A 279 -23.27 -13.48 26.75
C ASP A 279 -22.01 -13.63 25.89
N LEU A 280 -22.17 -14.21 24.69
CA LEU A 280 -21.11 -14.29 23.68
C LEU A 280 -20.62 -12.89 23.29
N TYR A 281 -21.53 -11.97 22.98
CA TYR A 281 -21.20 -10.61 22.61
C TYR A 281 -20.44 -9.89 23.74
N SER A 282 -21.01 -9.89 24.95
CA SER A 282 -20.42 -9.17 26.09
C SER A 282 -19.03 -9.69 26.43
N ARG A 283 -18.86 -11.02 26.51
CA ARG A 283 -17.57 -11.64 26.87
C ARG A 283 -16.51 -11.51 25.77
N SER A 284 -16.90 -11.66 24.50
CA SER A 284 -15.97 -11.44 23.38
C SER A 284 -15.53 -9.97 23.31
N MET A 285 -16.46 -9.03 23.55
CA MET A 285 -16.16 -7.60 23.51
C MET A 285 -15.19 -7.15 24.62
N VAL A 286 -15.14 -7.85 25.77
CA VAL A 286 -14.11 -7.58 26.79
C VAL A 286 -12.72 -7.80 26.20
N ILE A 287 -12.48 -8.93 25.53
CA ILE A 287 -11.20 -9.24 24.88
C ILE A 287 -10.97 -8.31 23.67
N GLY A 288 -12.03 -8.06 22.90
CA GLY A 288 -11.98 -7.18 21.74
C GLY A 288 -11.55 -5.74 22.06
N LYS A 289 -11.92 -5.20 23.22
CA LYS A 289 -11.50 -3.84 23.66
C LYS A 289 -9.99 -3.73 23.88
N ASP A 290 -9.37 -4.76 24.42
CA ASP A 290 -7.91 -4.79 24.63
C ASP A 290 -7.19 -4.80 23.28
N HIS A 291 -7.69 -5.58 22.31
CA HIS A 291 -7.15 -5.62 20.95
C HIS A 291 -7.32 -4.28 20.22
N ILE A 292 -8.48 -3.63 20.34
CA ILE A 292 -8.72 -2.28 19.77
C ILE A 292 -7.64 -1.32 20.25
N THR A 293 -7.42 -1.26 21.56
CA THR A 293 -6.50 -0.29 22.18
C THR A 293 -5.07 -0.49 21.66
N SER A 294 -4.60 -1.73 21.58
CA SER A 294 -3.28 -2.06 21.06
C SER A 294 -3.12 -1.72 19.58
N MET A 295 -4.10 -2.05 18.74
CA MET A 295 -3.99 -1.82 17.31
C MET A 295 -4.16 -0.36 16.91
N VAL A 296 -5.02 0.41 17.58
CA VAL A 296 -5.14 1.86 17.32
C VAL A 296 -3.79 2.54 17.55
N ASN A 297 -3.11 2.21 18.65
CA ASN A 297 -1.77 2.72 18.91
C ASN A 297 -0.76 2.31 17.83
N THR A 298 -0.82 1.05 17.41
CA THR A 298 0.06 0.51 16.35
C THR A 298 -0.16 1.24 15.02
N LEU A 299 -1.41 1.47 14.62
CA LEU A 299 -1.76 2.12 13.37
C LEU A 299 -1.34 3.60 13.38
N VAL A 300 -1.64 4.31 14.46
CA VAL A 300 -1.24 5.72 14.62
C VAL A 300 0.28 5.86 14.56
N LEU A 301 1.03 5.01 15.27
CA LEU A 301 2.49 5.04 15.25
C LEU A 301 3.07 4.67 13.88
N ALA A 302 2.46 3.74 13.15
CA ALA A 302 2.89 3.38 11.80
C ALA A 302 2.73 4.53 10.80
N TYR A 303 1.57 5.20 10.79
CA TYR A 303 1.34 6.38 9.94
C TYR A 303 2.20 7.57 10.37
N ALA A 304 2.31 7.84 11.68
CA ALA A 304 3.19 8.90 12.18
C ALA A 304 4.66 8.63 11.80
N GLY A 305 5.09 7.37 11.87
CA GLY A 305 6.42 6.90 11.47
C GLY A 305 6.70 7.14 9.98
N ALA A 306 5.74 6.79 9.10
CA ALA A 306 5.83 7.05 7.67
C ALA A 306 5.85 8.56 7.35
N SER A 307 5.15 9.36 8.15
CA SER A 307 5.04 10.82 8.00
C SER A 307 6.12 11.60 8.77
N LEU A 308 7.17 10.95 9.29
CA LEU A 308 8.24 11.65 10.03
C LEU A 308 8.91 12.79 9.25
N PRO A 309 9.30 12.63 7.97
CA PRO A 309 9.90 13.72 7.21
C PRO A 309 8.98 14.95 7.13
N LEU A 310 7.70 14.70 6.90
CA LEU A 310 6.65 15.72 6.87
C LEU A 310 6.53 16.43 8.24
N LEU A 311 6.49 15.68 9.34
CA LEU A 311 6.44 16.26 10.68
C LEU A 311 7.68 17.10 11.01
N LEU A 312 8.86 16.69 10.54
CA LEU A 312 10.12 17.42 10.74
C LEU A 312 10.16 18.74 9.98
N ILE A 313 9.54 18.85 8.79
CA ILE A 313 9.46 20.12 8.05
C ILE A 313 8.78 21.20 8.91
N PHE A 314 7.82 20.80 9.74
CA PHE A 314 7.04 21.75 10.55
C PHE A 314 7.60 22.03 11.95
N ILE A 315 8.68 21.35 12.38
CA ILE A 315 9.22 21.53 13.72
C ILE A 315 9.82 22.93 13.95
N ASN A 316 10.41 23.51 12.90
CA ASN A 316 11.00 24.85 12.92
C ASN A 316 10.12 25.88 12.20
N ASN A 317 8.85 25.55 11.97
CA ASN A 317 7.93 26.43 11.27
C ASN A 317 7.44 27.54 12.22
N PRO A 318 7.49 28.82 11.81
CA PRO A 318 7.06 29.93 12.66
C PRO A 318 5.54 29.96 12.91
N HIS A 319 4.76 29.16 12.18
CA HIS A 319 3.31 29.10 12.32
C HIS A 319 2.87 28.25 13.53
N PRO A 320 1.80 28.67 14.25
CA PRO A 320 1.27 27.89 15.36
C PRO A 320 0.72 26.54 14.90
N PHE A 321 0.73 25.54 15.79
CA PHE A 321 0.24 24.18 15.52
C PHE A 321 -1.17 24.16 14.90
N GLY A 322 -2.07 25.01 15.39
CA GLY A 322 -3.43 25.14 14.86
C GLY A 322 -3.47 25.55 13.38
N GLN A 323 -2.49 26.28 12.87
CA GLN A 323 -2.38 26.59 11.45
C GLN A 323 -1.77 25.42 10.67
N ILE A 324 -0.78 24.74 11.24
CA ILE A 324 -0.09 23.61 10.60
C ILE A 324 -1.07 22.47 10.26
N ILE A 325 -1.98 22.13 11.17
CA ILE A 325 -2.98 21.07 10.95
C ILE A 325 -3.99 21.39 9.82
N ASN A 326 -4.07 22.64 9.37
CA ASN A 326 -4.92 23.04 8.25
C ASN A 326 -4.23 22.89 6.89
N TYR A 327 -2.92 22.63 6.84
CA TYR A 327 -2.27 22.28 5.57
C TYR A 327 -2.78 20.93 5.08
N GLU A 328 -3.16 20.86 3.80
CA GLU A 328 -3.79 19.67 3.23
C GLU A 328 -2.94 18.40 3.42
N MET A 329 -1.62 18.48 3.24
CA MET A 329 -0.69 17.36 3.43
C MET A 329 -0.69 16.79 4.86
N ILE A 330 -0.93 17.65 5.87
CA ILE A 330 -1.05 17.21 7.27
C ILE A 330 -2.48 16.72 7.55
N ALA A 331 -3.47 17.49 7.11
CA ALA A 331 -4.88 17.17 7.30
C ALA A 331 -5.26 15.83 6.65
N GLU A 332 -4.73 15.54 5.47
CA GLU A 332 -4.94 14.29 4.74
C GLU A 332 -4.43 13.09 5.56
N GLU A 333 -3.20 13.15 6.08
CA GLU A 333 -2.62 12.07 6.89
C GLU A 333 -3.38 11.84 8.21
N ILE A 334 -3.83 12.92 8.85
CA ILE A 334 -4.69 12.83 10.05
C ILE A 334 -6.02 12.16 9.68
N VAL A 335 -6.67 12.60 8.61
CA VAL A 335 -7.96 12.06 8.16
C VAL A 335 -7.82 10.58 7.77
N ARG A 336 -6.78 10.22 7.01
CA ARG A 336 -6.41 8.84 6.63
C ARG A 336 -6.26 7.97 7.88
N THR A 337 -5.48 8.42 8.85
CA THR A 337 -5.20 7.70 10.11
C THR A 337 -6.47 7.50 10.95
N LEU A 338 -7.29 8.56 11.10
CA LEU A 338 -8.52 8.52 11.90
C LEU A 338 -9.59 7.64 11.25
N ILE A 339 -9.81 7.75 9.94
CA ILE A 339 -10.77 6.90 9.22
C ILE A 339 -10.38 5.43 9.32
N GLY A 340 -9.09 5.11 9.10
CA GLY A 340 -8.57 3.76 9.26
C GLY A 340 -8.78 3.21 10.67
N SER A 341 -8.46 4.03 11.69
CA SER A 341 -8.64 3.66 13.10
C SER A 341 -10.10 3.47 13.49
N ILE A 342 -11.01 4.34 13.02
CA ILE A 342 -12.46 4.20 13.25
C ILE A 342 -12.99 2.93 12.60
N GLY A 343 -12.58 2.64 11.37
CA GLY A 343 -12.90 1.37 10.69
C GLY A 343 -12.49 0.17 11.55
N LEU A 344 -11.27 0.19 12.08
CA LEU A 344 -10.75 -0.87 12.92
C LEU A 344 -11.52 -1.02 14.24
N ILE A 345 -11.82 0.10 14.91
CA ILE A 345 -12.64 0.13 16.13
C ILE A 345 -14.02 -0.48 15.87
N LEU A 346 -14.62 -0.21 14.71
CA LEU A 346 -15.93 -0.74 14.31
C LEU A 346 -15.88 -2.21 13.87
N ALA A 347 -14.75 -2.69 13.34
CA ALA A 347 -14.55 -4.08 12.93
C ALA A 347 -14.88 -5.07 14.05
N VAL A 348 -14.48 -4.74 15.28
CA VAL A 348 -14.66 -5.59 16.46
C VAL A 348 -16.13 -5.78 16.85
N PRO A 349 -16.91 -4.72 17.18
CA PRO A 349 -18.31 -4.89 17.54
C PRO A 349 -19.13 -5.44 16.39
N VAL A 350 -18.86 -5.06 15.14
CA VAL A 350 -19.58 -5.58 13.96
C VAL A 350 -19.37 -7.08 13.81
N THR A 351 -18.12 -7.54 13.81
CA THR A 351 -17.80 -8.97 13.66
C THR A 351 -18.32 -9.77 14.85
N THR A 352 -18.19 -9.24 16.07
CA THR A 352 -18.68 -9.88 17.29
C THR A 352 -20.21 -10.04 17.26
N PHE A 353 -20.93 -9.01 16.80
CA PHE A 353 -22.38 -9.05 16.67
C PHE A 353 -22.82 -10.13 15.69
N ILE A 354 -22.22 -10.17 14.50
CA ILE A 354 -22.55 -11.15 13.46
C ILE A 354 -22.25 -12.58 13.94
N ALA A 355 -21.06 -12.79 14.50
CA ALA A 355 -20.65 -14.11 14.97
C ALA A 355 -21.52 -14.59 16.15
N SER A 356 -21.78 -13.74 17.14
CA SER A 356 -22.60 -14.12 18.32
C SER A 356 -24.03 -14.52 17.97
N HIS A 357 -24.62 -13.94 16.92
CA HIS A 357 -25.96 -14.32 16.44
C HIS A 357 -25.93 -15.61 15.62
N GLN A 358 -24.87 -15.87 14.86
CA GLN A 358 -24.76 -17.08 14.05
C GLN A 358 -24.44 -18.34 14.89
N TYR A 359 -23.72 -18.20 16.00
CA TYR A 359 -23.44 -19.30 16.93
C TYR A 359 -24.60 -19.61 17.89
N ARG A 360 -25.75 -18.94 17.74
CA ARG A 360 -26.98 -19.27 18.47
C ARG A 360 -27.39 -20.72 18.17
N LYS A 361 -27.49 -21.54 19.22
CA LYS A 361 -28.15 -22.85 19.15
C LYS A 361 -29.65 -22.70 19.36
#